data_AF-A0A938BIE0-F1
#
_entry.id   AF-A0A938BIE0-F1
#
_cell.length_a   1.000
_cell.length_b   1.000
_cell.length_c   1.000
_cell.angle_alpha   90.00
_cell.angle_beta   90.00
_cell.angle_gamma   90.00
#
_symmetry.space_group_name_H-M   'P 1'
#
loop_
_entity.id
_entity.type
_entity.pdbx_description
1 polymer ?
#
loop_
_entity_poly.entity_id
_entity_poly.type
_entity_poly.pdbx_seq_one_letter_code
_entity_poly.pdbx_strand_id
1 'polypeptide(L)'
;METDEEQDAIAEQDASAEQTYRDRRRRPVSTPVRALAAFAYLFPVAAALLAMPAYRQVRLIRVHAISSLALTAVSGVVVLLFGSLRIEALEWALLVGLLISAVMLGCFGLGIWSAIWAYQGRNPPIGALRDLADLLEKKLSPRRESSSAP
;
A
#
# COMPACT_ATOMS: atom_id res chain seq x y z
N MET A 1 -45.67 -18.83 -14.19
CA MET A 1 -45.56 -17.43 -14.63
C MET A 1 -44.94 -16.54 -13.55
N GLU A 2 -44.67 -17.04 -12.33
CA GLU A 2 -44.00 -16.31 -11.24
C GLU A 2 -42.46 -16.23 -11.37
N THR A 3 -41.85 -16.94 -12.32
CA THR A 3 -40.38 -17.08 -12.39
C THR A 3 -39.64 -15.90 -13.02
N ASP A 4 -40.34 -15.10 -13.84
CA ASP A 4 -39.70 -13.98 -14.56
C ASP A 4 -39.64 -12.73 -13.67
N GLU A 5 -40.67 -12.49 -12.85
CA GLU A 5 -40.69 -11.38 -11.87
C GLU A 5 -39.67 -11.58 -10.74
N GLU A 6 -39.41 -12.82 -10.32
CA GLU A 6 -38.42 -13.14 -9.29
C GLU A 6 -36.98 -12.95 -9.79
N GLN A 7 -36.70 -13.29 -11.05
CA GLN A 7 -35.37 -13.09 -11.64
C GLN A 7 -35.06 -11.62 -11.89
N ASP A 8 -36.06 -10.84 -12.32
CA ASP A 8 -35.91 -9.39 -12.52
C ASP A 8 -35.65 -8.66 -11.19
N ALA A 9 -36.33 -9.06 -10.10
CA ALA A 9 -36.11 -8.48 -8.78
C ALA A 9 -34.71 -8.75 -8.20
N ILE A 10 -34.13 -9.93 -8.48
CA ILE A 10 -32.76 -10.28 -8.06
C ILE A 10 -31.73 -9.49 -8.86
N ALA A 11 -31.92 -9.36 -10.18
CA ALA A 11 -31.05 -8.57 -11.04
C ALA A 11 -31.05 -7.08 -10.66
N GLU A 12 -32.20 -6.54 -10.24
CA GLU A 12 -32.32 -5.16 -9.76
C GLU A 12 -31.63 -4.94 -8.41
N GLN A 13 -31.71 -5.92 -7.49
CA GLN A 13 -30.99 -5.87 -6.22
C GLN A 13 -29.47 -5.92 -6.42
N ASP A 14 -28.98 -6.79 -7.30
CA ASP A 14 -27.55 -6.89 -7.62
C ASP A 14 -27.03 -5.62 -8.29
N ALA A 15 -27.80 -5.05 -9.23
CA ALA A 15 -27.45 -3.78 -9.87
C ALA A 15 -27.43 -2.59 -8.88
N SER A 16 -28.39 -2.55 -7.95
CA SER A 16 -28.47 -1.54 -6.89
C SER A 16 -27.34 -1.67 -5.87
N ALA A 17 -26.96 -2.91 -5.50
CA ALA A 17 -25.82 -3.18 -4.63
C ALA A 17 -24.50 -2.79 -5.31
N GLU A 18 -24.35 -3.06 -6.61
CA GLU A 18 -23.16 -2.71 -7.37
C GLU A 18 -23.04 -1.18 -7.59
N GLN A 19 -24.16 -0.47 -7.79
CA GLN A 19 -24.18 1.00 -7.79
C GLN A 19 -23.82 1.58 -6.43
N THR A 20 -24.38 1.04 -5.34
CA THR A 20 -24.04 1.48 -3.98
C THR A 20 -22.55 1.23 -3.66
N TYR A 21 -21.99 0.14 -4.17
CA TYR A 21 -20.56 -0.17 -4.06
C TYR A 21 -19.69 0.79 -4.90
N ARG A 22 -20.13 1.14 -6.12
CA ARG A 22 -19.47 2.15 -6.97
C ARG A 22 -19.53 3.55 -6.36
N ASP A 23 -20.63 3.94 -5.75
CA ASP A 23 -20.78 5.25 -5.10
C ASP A 23 -19.98 5.35 -3.80
N ARG A 24 -19.85 4.26 -3.03
CA ARG A 24 -18.90 4.22 -1.92
C ARG A 24 -17.44 4.41 -2.36
N ARG A 25 -17.06 3.99 -3.57
CA ARG A 25 -15.72 4.27 -4.14
C ARG A 25 -15.54 5.71 -4.62
N ARG A 26 -16.63 6.42 -4.90
CA ARG A 26 -16.59 7.81 -5.41
C ARG A 26 -16.64 8.87 -4.31
N ARG A 27 -16.86 8.49 -3.04
CA ARG A 27 -16.76 9.45 -1.94
C ARG A 27 -15.35 10.04 -1.90
N PRO A 28 -15.20 11.38 -1.96
CA PRO A 28 -13.89 11.99 -1.88
C PRO A 28 -13.26 11.60 -0.55
N VAL A 29 -12.11 10.93 -0.61
CA VAL A 29 -11.31 10.60 0.58
C VAL A 29 -11.03 11.91 1.31
N SER A 30 -11.34 11.98 2.60
CA SER A 30 -11.17 13.19 3.38
C SER A 30 -9.69 13.63 3.41
N THR A 31 -9.46 14.94 3.38
CA THR A 31 -8.12 15.55 3.46
C THR A 31 -7.21 14.94 4.55
N PRO A 32 -7.66 14.70 5.79
CA PRO A 32 -6.82 14.07 6.82
C PRO A 32 -6.36 12.66 6.45
N VAL A 33 -7.19 11.87 5.77
CA VAL A 33 -6.83 10.50 5.35
C VAL A 33 -5.76 10.52 4.25
N ARG A 34 -5.83 11.49 3.34
CA ARG A 34 -4.81 11.68 2.29
C ARG A 34 -3.46 12.11 2.89
N ALA A 35 -3.50 13.04 3.84
CA ALA A 35 -2.32 13.46 4.58
C ALA A 35 -1.70 12.27 5.32
N LEU A 36 -2.50 11.48 6.05
CA LEU A 36 -2.02 10.30 6.76
C LEU A 36 -1.37 9.27 5.83
N ALA A 37 -1.96 9.05 4.65
CA ALA A 37 -1.40 8.14 3.65
C ALA A 37 -0.05 8.65 3.09
N ALA A 38 0.11 9.97 2.92
CA ALA A 38 1.40 10.57 2.55
C ALA A 38 2.44 10.45 3.67
N PHE A 39 2.03 10.68 4.93
CA PHE A 39 2.88 10.50 6.11
C PHE A 39 3.35 9.05 6.30
N ALA A 40 2.68 8.07 5.72
CA ALA A 40 3.13 6.68 5.76
C ALA A 40 4.54 6.51 5.13
N TYR A 41 4.97 7.36 4.20
CA TYR A 41 6.31 7.31 3.61
C TYR A 41 7.42 7.90 4.49
N LEU A 42 7.06 8.55 5.60
CA LEU A 42 8.01 8.91 6.63
C LEU A 42 8.19 7.71 7.55
N PHE A 43 9.30 6.99 7.42
CA PHE A 43 9.69 6.04 8.46
C PHE A 43 9.93 6.82 9.77
N PRO A 44 9.43 6.38 10.95
CA PRO A 44 8.76 5.11 11.29
C PRO A 44 7.22 5.13 11.28
N VAL A 45 6.60 6.19 10.75
CA VAL A 45 5.16 6.45 10.82
C VAL A 45 4.34 5.34 10.14
N ALA A 46 4.82 4.72 9.06
CA ALA A 46 4.15 3.56 8.44
C ALA A 46 3.84 2.42 9.43
N ALA A 47 4.80 2.05 10.28
CA ALA A 47 4.62 0.97 11.25
C ALA A 47 3.59 1.36 12.32
N ALA A 48 3.63 2.62 12.78
CA ALA A 48 2.66 3.14 13.75
C ALA A 48 1.23 3.19 13.17
N LEU A 49 1.08 3.60 11.91
CA LEU A 49 -0.21 3.62 11.21
C LEU A 49 -0.79 2.22 11.03
N LEU A 50 0.06 1.21 10.78
CA LEU A 50 -0.35 -0.18 10.73
C LEU A 50 -0.56 -0.80 12.11
N ALA A 51 -0.08 -0.22 13.20
CA ALA A 51 -0.40 -0.71 14.55
C ALA A 51 -1.79 -0.23 15.02
N MET A 52 -2.27 0.90 14.50
CA MET A 52 -3.52 1.53 14.92
C MET A 52 -4.76 0.92 14.22
N PRO A 53 -5.74 0.36 14.96
CA PRO A 53 -6.93 -0.28 14.39
C PRO A 53 -7.80 0.67 13.55
N ALA A 54 -7.87 1.94 13.94
CA ALA A 54 -8.67 2.97 13.26
C ALA A 54 -8.19 3.22 11.82
N TYR A 55 -6.88 3.18 11.59
CA TYR A 55 -6.28 3.48 10.28
C TYR A 55 -6.09 2.23 9.42
N ARG A 56 -6.05 1.04 10.03
CA ARG A 56 -6.08 -0.26 9.33
C ARG A 56 -7.31 -0.47 8.47
N GLN A 57 -8.43 0.21 8.70
CA GLN A 57 -9.64 0.00 7.89
C GLN A 57 -9.58 0.75 6.55
N VAL A 58 -8.70 1.75 6.44
CA VAL A 58 -8.59 2.55 5.22
C VAL A 58 -7.60 1.90 4.25
N ARG A 59 -8.10 1.43 3.11
CA ARG A 59 -7.28 0.76 2.07
C ARG A 59 -6.12 1.64 1.59
N LEU A 60 -6.36 2.94 1.36
CA LEU A 60 -5.33 3.89 0.92
C LEU A 60 -4.14 3.94 1.90
N ILE A 61 -4.41 4.10 3.20
CA ILE A 61 -3.36 4.17 4.24
C ILE A 61 -2.59 2.85 4.30
N ARG A 62 -3.28 1.70 4.28
CA ARG A 62 -2.65 0.38 4.31
C ARG A 62 -1.68 0.16 3.16
N VAL A 63 -2.12 0.43 1.93
CA VAL A 63 -1.30 0.20 0.73
C VAL A 63 -0.04 1.05 0.77
N HIS A 64 -0.14 2.33 1.14
CA HIS A 64 1.02 3.21 1.25
C HIS A 64 1.93 2.86 2.44
N ALA A 65 1.39 2.43 3.57
CA ALA A 65 2.18 1.98 4.72
C ALA A 65 2.96 0.68 4.43
N ILE A 66 2.34 -0.29 3.76
CA ILE A 66 3.03 -1.51 3.31
C ILE A 66 4.11 -1.17 2.28
N SER A 67 3.80 -0.28 1.32
CA SER A 67 4.77 0.18 0.33
C SER A 67 6.00 0.83 0.97
N SER A 68 5.77 1.66 2.00
CA SER A 68 6.83 2.30 2.78
C SER A 68 7.68 1.28 3.54
N LEU A 69 7.05 0.31 4.24
CA LEU A 69 7.78 -0.77 4.91
C LEU A 69 8.63 -1.60 3.95
N ALA A 70 8.11 -1.93 2.77
CA ALA A 70 8.85 -2.66 1.76
C ALA A 70 10.06 -1.86 1.25
N LEU A 71 9.88 -0.56 0.98
CA LEU A 71 10.98 0.34 0.60
C LEU A 71 12.04 0.42 1.71
N THR A 72 11.63 0.59 2.97
CA THR A 72 12.58 0.61 4.11
C THR A 72 13.32 -0.72 4.25
N ALA A 73 12.63 -1.85 4.11
CA ALA A 73 13.25 -3.17 4.20
C ALA A 73 14.28 -3.39 3.08
N VAL A 74 13.94 -3.04 1.84
CA VAL A 74 14.87 -3.10 0.70
C VAL A 74 16.08 -2.20 0.95
N SER A 75 15.87 -0.96 1.38
CA SER A 75 16.95 -0.05 1.73
C SER A 75 17.84 -0.60 2.84
N GLY A 76 17.25 -1.21 3.88
CA GLY A 76 17.99 -1.85 4.97
C GLY A 76 18.83 -3.04 4.50
N VAL A 77 18.27 -3.92 3.66
CA VAL A 77 19.00 -5.06 3.08
C VAL A 77 20.16 -4.58 2.23
N VAL A 78 19.95 -3.55 1.40
CA VAL A 78 21.02 -2.92 0.62
C VAL A 78 22.14 -2.45 1.55
N VAL A 79 21.83 -1.67 2.58
CA VAL A 79 22.83 -1.18 3.54
C VAL A 79 23.56 -2.33 4.24
N LEU A 80 22.86 -3.41 4.64
CA LEU A 80 23.47 -4.57 5.28
C LEU A 80 24.41 -5.34 4.35
N LEU A 81 24.00 -5.58 3.10
CA LEU A 81 24.82 -6.25 2.09
C LEU A 81 26.10 -5.45 1.84
N PHE A 82 25.98 -4.14 1.67
CA PHE A 82 27.13 -3.28 1.43
C PHE A 82 28.02 -3.11 2.67
N GLY A 83 27.44 -3.04 3.87
CA GLY A 83 28.18 -2.98 5.13
C GLY A 83 28.95 -4.27 5.45
N SER A 84 28.55 -5.41 4.86
CA SER A 84 29.24 -6.70 5.01
C SER A 84 30.47 -6.86 4.11
N LEU A 85 30.63 -6.00 3.10
CA LEU A 85 31.79 -6.04 2.21
C LEU A 85 33.03 -5.51 2.96
N ARG A 86 34.02 -6.37 3.15
CA ARG A 86 35.36 -5.93 3.57
C ARG A 86 36.07 -5.33 2.37
N ILE A 87 36.04 -4.00 2.28
CA ILE A 87 36.73 -3.27 1.24
C ILE A 87 38.13 -2.93 1.75
N GLU A 88 39.14 -3.65 1.27
CA GLU A 88 40.53 -3.50 1.70
C GLU A 88 41.24 -2.31 1.04
N ALA A 89 40.68 -1.75 -0.04
CA ALA A 89 41.25 -0.64 -0.80
C ALA A 89 40.33 0.59 -0.80
N LEU A 90 40.90 1.74 -0.42
CA LEU A 90 40.21 3.03 -0.24
C LEU A 90 39.47 3.49 -1.52
N GLU A 91 40.04 3.20 -2.70
CA GLU A 91 39.46 3.55 -4.00
C GLU A 91 38.11 2.86 -4.26
N TRP A 92 38.02 1.58 -3.88
CA TRP A 92 36.77 0.82 -3.99
C TRP A 92 35.74 1.23 -2.93
N ALA A 93 36.19 1.69 -1.76
CA ALA A 93 35.29 2.17 -0.69
C ALA A 93 34.52 3.42 -1.13
N LEU A 94 35.18 4.33 -1.87
CA LEU A 94 34.54 5.53 -2.40
C LEU A 94 33.50 5.20 -3.48
N LEU A 95 33.83 4.30 -4.41
CA LEU A 95 32.89 3.86 -5.45
C LEU A 95 31.67 3.16 -4.85
N VAL A 96 31.88 2.29 -3.87
CA VAL A 96 30.80 1.60 -3.16
C VAL A 96 29.96 2.59 -2.34
N GLY A 97 30.59 3.52 -1.62
CA GLY A 97 29.89 4.57 -0.88
C GLY A 97 29.04 5.47 -1.77
N LEU A 98 29.56 5.85 -2.95
CA LEU A 98 28.82 6.61 -3.94
C LEU A 98 27.61 5.83 -4.48
N LEU A 99 27.79 4.53 -4.78
CA LEU A 99 26.71 3.66 -5.24
C LEU A 99 25.61 3.54 -4.19
N ILE A 100 25.96 3.31 -2.92
CA ILE A 100 25.00 3.26 -1.80
C ILE A 100 24.24 4.58 -1.71
N SER A 101 24.96 5.71 -1.78
CA SER A 101 24.35 7.04 -1.69
C SER A 101 23.37 7.28 -2.84
N ALA A 102 23.72 6.88 -4.06
CA ALA A 102 22.85 6.96 -5.22
C ALA A 102 21.59 6.09 -5.06
N VAL A 103 21.72 4.86 -4.56
CA VAL A 103 20.58 3.97 -4.30
C VAL A 103 19.68 4.56 -3.20
N MET A 104 20.25 5.05 -2.09
CA MET A 104 19.50 5.67 -1.01
C MET A 104 18.74 6.91 -1.48
N LEU A 105 19.39 7.77 -2.27
CA LEU A 105 18.77 8.97 -2.83
C LEU A 105 17.63 8.60 -3.81
N GLY A 106 17.81 7.55 -4.62
CA GLY A 106 16.77 6.99 -5.47
C GLY A 106 15.56 6.49 -4.69
N CYS A 107 15.79 5.70 -3.62
CA CYS A 107 14.74 5.22 -2.73
C CYS A 107 14.00 6.39 -2.05
N PHE A 108 14.73 7.42 -1.60
CA PHE A 108 14.15 8.62 -1.00
C PHE A 108 13.28 9.39 -2.00
N GLY A 109 13.77 9.59 -3.23
CA GLY A 109 13.01 10.21 -4.31
C GLY A 109 11.73 9.45 -4.65
N LEU A 110 11.79 8.10 -4.71
CA LEU A 110 10.62 7.25 -4.88
C LEU A 110 9.64 7.37 -3.71
N GLY A 111 10.14 7.52 -2.48
CA GLY A 111 9.33 7.79 -1.28
C GLY A 111 8.56 9.11 -1.39
N ILE A 112 9.25 10.21 -1.73
CA ILE A 112 8.61 11.52 -1.93
C ILE A 112 7.58 11.46 -3.05
N TRP A 113 7.94 10.89 -4.20
CA TRP A 113 7.04 10.76 -5.35
C TRP A 113 5.78 9.98 -4.96
N SER A 114 5.93 8.88 -4.25
CA SER A 114 4.81 8.07 -3.79
C SER A 114 3.96 8.78 -2.72
N ALA A 115 4.56 9.62 -1.87
CA ALA A 115 3.85 10.45 -0.91
C ALA A 115 2.98 11.51 -1.59
N ILE A 116 3.46 12.13 -2.68
CA ILE A 116 2.68 13.07 -3.50
C ILE A 116 1.45 12.35 -4.08
N TRP A 117 1.62 11.13 -4.59
CA TRP A 117 0.51 10.32 -5.10
C TRP A 117 -0.52 9.98 -4.02
N ALA A 118 -0.05 9.59 -2.84
CA ALA A 118 -0.91 9.34 -1.68
C ALA A 118 -1.72 10.59 -1.29
N TYR A 119 -1.08 11.77 -1.30
CA TYR A 119 -1.74 13.05 -1.02
C TYR A 119 -2.81 13.40 -2.07
N GLN A 120 -2.59 13.03 -3.33
CA GLN A 120 -3.59 13.15 -4.40
C GLN A 120 -4.72 12.12 -4.26
N GLY A 121 -4.65 11.18 -3.30
CA GLY A 121 -5.60 10.08 -3.13
C GLY A 121 -5.48 9.01 -4.20
N ARG A 122 -4.33 8.94 -4.88
CA ARG A 122 -4.04 7.97 -5.93
C ARG A 122 -3.25 6.79 -5.35
N ASN A 123 -3.43 5.62 -5.94
CA ASN A 123 -2.67 4.42 -5.56
C ASN A 123 -1.17 4.59 -5.90
N PRO A 124 -0.26 3.86 -5.24
CA PRO A 124 1.16 3.96 -5.54
C PRO A 124 1.45 3.66 -7.02
N PRO A 125 2.38 4.39 -7.65
CA PRO A 125 2.73 4.18 -9.06
C PRO A 125 3.47 2.85 -9.30
N ILE A 126 4.05 2.26 -8.26
CA ILE A 126 4.81 1.02 -8.34
C ILE A 126 3.83 -0.17 -8.26
N GLY A 127 3.52 -0.77 -9.41
CA GLY A 127 2.60 -1.91 -9.52
C GLY A 127 2.93 -3.07 -8.60
N ALA A 128 4.21 -3.46 -8.51
CA ALA A 128 4.66 -4.55 -7.64
C ALA A 128 4.37 -4.30 -6.14
N LEU A 129 4.48 -3.06 -5.67
CA LEU A 129 4.16 -2.72 -4.27
C LEU A 129 2.66 -2.77 -4.00
N ARG A 130 1.86 -2.38 -5.00
CA ARG A 130 0.40 -2.50 -4.94
C ARG A 130 -0.04 -3.96 -4.93
N ASP A 131 0.52 -4.79 -5.79
CA ASP A 131 0.19 -6.23 -5.85
C ASP A 131 0.58 -6.95 -4.55
N LEU A 132 1.76 -6.61 -3.99
CA LEU A 132 2.18 -7.10 -2.69
C LEU A 132 1.23 -6.66 -1.56
N ALA A 133 0.80 -5.40 -1.57
CA ALA A 133 -0.15 -4.89 -0.59
C ALA A 133 -1.53 -5.57 -0.72
N ASP A 134 -2.02 -5.77 -1.94
CA ASP A 134 -3.28 -6.47 -2.20
C ASP A 134 -3.19 -7.96 -1.77
N LEU A 135 -2.04 -8.61 -1.94
CA LEU A 135 -1.81 -10.00 -1.53
C LEU A 135 -1.73 -10.15 0.00
N LEU A 136 -1.07 -9.20 0.67
CA LEU A 136 -1.04 -9.12 2.14
C LEU A 136 -2.43 -8.81 2.72
N GLU A 137 -3.20 -7.92 2.08
CA GLU A 137 -4.58 -7.62 2.49
C GLU A 137 -5.46 -8.87 2.41
N LYS A 138 -5.32 -9.68 1.36
CA LYS A 138 -6.02 -10.97 1.21
C LYS A 138 -5.65 -11.98 2.29
N LYS A 139 -4.37 -12.09 2.67
CA LYS A 139 -3.92 -13.01 3.72
C LYS A 139 -4.34 -12.57 5.13
N LEU A 140 -4.35 -11.26 5.39
CA LEU A 140 -4.70 -10.68 6.70
C LEU A 140 -6.21 -10.57 6.92
N SER A 141 -7.00 -10.60 5.86
CA SER A 141 -8.46 -10.63 5.91
C SER A 141 -8.96 -11.99 5.40
N PRO A 142 -8.78 -13.09 6.15
CA PRO A 142 -9.41 -14.34 5.78
C PRO A 142 -10.91 -14.06 5.72
N ARG A 143 -11.45 -14.18 4.52
CA ARG A 143 -12.86 -14.04 4.18
C ARG A 143 -13.67 -14.70 5.31
N ARG A 144 -14.56 -13.91 5.94
CA ARG A 144 -15.73 -14.40 6.69
C ARG A 144 -16.66 -15.12 5.71
N GLU A 145 -16.18 -16.21 5.09
CA GLU A 145 -16.93 -17.02 4.14
C GLU A 145 -17.51 -18.29 4.74
N SER A 146 -17.46 -18.44 6.07
CA SER A 146 -17.97 -19.62 6.76
C SER A 146 -19.23 -19.38 7.59
N SER A 147 -20.02 -18.32 7.34
CA SER A 147 -21.28 -18.09 8.09
C SER A 147 -22.47 -17.77 7.20
N SER A 148 -22.57 -18.46 6.07
CA SER A 148 -23.83 -18.67 5.34
C SER A 148 -23.76 -20.01 4.64
N ALA A 149 -23.66 -21.08 5.44
CA ALA A 149 -24.16 -22.39 5.06
C ALA A 149 -25.54 -22.52 5.74
N PRO A 150 -26.53 -23.12 5.04
CA PRO A 150 -27.97 -22.95 5.27
C PRO A 150 -28.47 -23.34 6.66
#